data_AF-C7NSF0-F1
#
_entry.id   AF-C7NSF0-F1
#
_cell.length_a   1.000
_cell.length_b   1.000
_cell.length_c   1.000
_cell.angle_alpha   90.00
_cell.angle_beta   90.00
_cell.angle_gamma   90.00
#
_symmetry.space_group_name_H-M   'P 1'
#
loop_
_entity.id
_entity.type
_entity.pdbx_description
1 polymer ?
#
loop_
_entity_poly.entity_id
_entity_poly.type
_entity_poly.pdbx_seq_one_letter_code
_entity_poly.pdbx_strand_id
1 'polypeptide(L)'
;MAKTNTSDWNLRRFNAAMAVVHFLQGALMVYLSSSREWTVTAVYQEFDTTTETLSPVMKSIGTIELAYLAAGFLFISAIAHALISTVLYDRYVAYLEQGMNPYRWYEYAVSASLMIVLIAMLAGVWDLGTLIALFGLVAVMNLCGLLMERHNRLTEETDWSAFVVGSLAGIVPWIAIAVTIIGTFTFGEGSPPDFVIVIYVSLFVLFNLFAINMLLQYRGIWKWKDYRFGEVGYIVLSLVAKSLLAWQVYFGALNSPV
;
A
#
# COMPACT_ATOMS: atom_id res chain seq x y z
N MET A 1 14.57 -35.17 8.85
CA MET A 1 15.23 -33.94 8.36
C MET A 1 15.05 -33.88 6.85
N ALA A 2 14.12 -33.06 6.36
CA ALA A 2 13.97 -32.84 4.93
C ALA A 2 15.22 -32.09 4.42
N LYS A 3 15.83 -32.59 3.33
CA LYS A 3 16.98 -31.96 2.70
C LYS A 3 16.53 -30.61 2.11
N THR A 4 17.08 -29.53 2.64
CA THR A 4 16.93 -28.18 2.10
C THR A 4 17.43 -28.14 0.66
N ASN A 5 16.57 -27.75 -0.28
CA ASN A 5 16.91 -27.66 -1.69
C ASN A 5 17.68 -26.35 -1.94
N THR A 6 18.58 -26.36 -2.92
CA THR A 6 19.47 -25.23 -3.26
C THR A 6 18.75 -23.92 -3.63
N SER A 7 17.43 -23.94 -3.86
CA SER A 7 16.62 -22.73 -4.09
C SER A 7 16.32 -21.93 -2.81
N ASP A 8 16.35 -22.55 -1.62
CA ASP A 8 15.93 -21.90 -0.37
C ASP A 8 16.99 -20.90 0.16
N TRP A 9 18.27 -21.09 -0.17
CA TRP A 9 19.36 -20.22 0.29
C TRP A 9 19.31 -18.79 -0.28
N ASN A 10 18.56 -18.58 -1.36
CA ASN A 10 18.43 -17.25 -1.98
C ASN A 10 17.36 -16.38 -1.31
N LEU A 11 16.28 -16.94 -0.75
CA LEU A 11 15.19 -16.12 -0.20
C LEU A 11 15.54 -15.42 1.10
N ARG A 12 16.36 -16.04 1.97
CA ARG A 12 16.86 -15.38 3.19
C ARG A 12 17.67 -14.13 2.87
N ARG A 13 18.66 -14.30 1.98
CA ARG A 13 19.55 -13.22 1.53
C ARG A 13 18.79 -12.16 0.75
N PHE A 14 17.83 -12.58 -0.07
CA PHE A 14 16.98 -11.66 -0.81
C PHE A 14 16.14 -10.80 0.13
N ASN A 15 15.44 -11.39 1.09
CA ASN A 15 14.72 -10.64 2.13
C ASN A 15 15.66 -9.71 2.92
N ALA A 16 16.85 -10.17 3.32
CA ALA A 16 17.82 -9.32 4.02
C ALA A 16 18.26 -8.12 3.16
N ALA A 17 18.52 -8.33 1.87
CA ALA A 17 18.85 -7.26 0.94
C ALA A 17 17.68 -6.26 0.79
N MET A 18 16.45 -6.74 0.67
CA MET A 18 15.26 -5.87 0.61
C MET A 18 15.08 -5.08 1.90
N ALA A 19 15.35 -5.68 3.05
CA ALA A 19 15.31 -4.98 4.35
C ALA A 19 16.27 -3.78 4.35
N VAL A 20 17.52 -4.00 3.93
CA VAL A 20 18.54 -2.95 3.86
C VAL A 20 18.13 -1.87 2.85
N VAL A 21 17.68 -2.25 1.65
CA VAL A 21 17.30 -1.28 0.61
C VAL A 21 16.11 -0.43 1.05
N HIS A 22 15.08 -1.01 1.66
CA HIS A 22 13.96 -0.24 2.21
C HIS A 22 14.39 0.67 3.35
N PHE A 23 15.23 0.17 4.27
CA PHE A 23 15.73 0.96 5.39
C PHE A 23 16.54 2.17 4.93
N LEU A 24 17.48 1.97 3.99
CA LEU A 24 18.30 3.05 3.46
C LEU A 24 17.46 4.10 2.75
N GLN A 25 16.45 3.70 1.96
CA GLN A 25 15.52 4.65 1.35
C GLN A 25 14.71 5.43 2.39
N GLY A 26 14.20 4.76 3.43
CA GLY A 26 13.46 5.42 4.52
C GLY A 26 14.34 6.40 5.29
N ALA A 27 15.56 6.00 5.64
CA ALA A 27 16.53 6.85 6.31
C ALA A 27 16.93 8.05 5.44
N LEU A 28 17.14 7.83 4.14
CA LEU A 28 17.46 8.90 3.20
C LEU A 28 16.27 9.86 3.03
N MET A 29 15.03 9.35 3.03
CA MET A 29 13.82 10.18 2.98
C MET A 29 13.76 11.14 4.18
N VAL A 30 13.97 10.63 5.39
CA VAL A 30 13.98 11.44 6.61
C VAL A 30 15.14 12.44 6.61
N TYR A 31 16.32 12.02 6.14
CA TYR A 31 17.51 12.87 6.10
C TYR A 31 17.39 14.02 5.09
N LEU A 32 16.82 13.76 3.91
CA LEU A 32 16.71 14.75 2.84
C LEU A 32 15.47 15.63 2.95
N SER A 33 14.43 15.20 3.67
CA SER A 33 13.17 15.96 3.74
C SER A 33 13.33 17.26 4.52
N SER A 34 12.90 18.37 3.92
CA SER A 34 12.53 19.58 4.66
C SER A 34 11.12 19.44 5.24
N SER A 35 10.86 20.06 6.39
CA SER A 35 9.53 20.09 7.00
C SER A 35 8.50 20.66 6.02
N ARG A 36 7.53 19.85 5.65
CA ARG A 36 6.41 20.24 4.82
C ARG A 36 5.16 19.57 5.37
N GLU A 37 4.45 20.36 6.16
CA GLU A 37 3.26 19.97 6.89
C GLU A 37 2.03 19.99 5.96
N TRP A 38 1.28 18.88 5.96
CA TRP A 38 -0.04 18.80 5.35
C TRP A 38 -1.13 18.78 6.40
N THR A 39 -2.18 19.56 6.14
CA THR A 39 -3.34 19.65 7.01
C THR A 39 -4.15 18.36 7.02
N VAL A 40 -4.61 17.97 8.20
CA VAL A 40 -5.66 16.98 8.42
C VAL A 40 -6.90 17.72 8.92
N THR A 41 -8.05 17.42 8.32
CA THR A 41 -9.32 18.04 8.68
C THR A 41 -10.28 17.05 9.33
N ALA A 42 -11.29 17.57 10.01
CA ALA A 42 -12.48 16.83 10.40
C ALA A 42 -13.72 17.60 9.97
N VAL A 43 -14.77 16.88 9.58
CA VAL A 43 -16.08 17.43 9.28
C VAL A 43 -16.99 17.34 10.51
N TYR A 44 -17.61 18.45 10.89
CA TYR A 44 -18.70 18.49 11.87
C TYR A 44 -19.86 19.34 11.35
N GLN A 45 -21.02 19.21 12.00
CA GLN A 45 -22.21 19.99 11.64
C GLN A 45 -22.21 21.31 12.41
N GLU A 46 -22.29 22.42 11.69
CA GLU A 46 -22.55 23.74 12.27
C GLU A 46 -24.02 24.11 12.05
N PHE A 47 -24.65 24.64 13.10
CA PHE A 47 -26.04 25.09 13.06
C PHE A 47 -26.09 26.59 12.83
N ASP A 48 -26.72 27.00 11.74
CA ASP A 48 -27.04 28.40 11.47
C ASP A 48 -28.36 28.74 12.15
N THR A 49 -28.31 29.64 13.15
CA THR A 49 -29.47 30.07 13.93
C THR A 49 -30.42 30.98 13.15
N THR A 50 -29.98 31.55 12.02
CA THR A 50 -30.79 32.44 11.18
C THR A 50 -31.63 31.64 10.21
N THR A 51 -31.05 30.62 9.58
CA THR A 51 -31.74 29.75 8.62
C THR A 51 -32.33 28.50 9.26
N GLU A 52 -32.01 28.22 10.52
CA GLU A 52 -32.35 26.98 11.25
C GLU A 52 -31.87 25.71 10.53
N THR A 53 -30.72 25.78 9.86
CA THR A 53 -30.17 24.66 9.08
C THR A 53 -28.84 24.17 9.62
N LEU A 54 -28.59 22.87 9.46
CA LEU A 54 -27.27 22.27 9.67
C LEU A 54 -26.48 22.25 8.34
N SER A 55 -25.20 22.60 8.40
CA SER A 55 -24.28 22.48 7.26
C SER A 55 -22.95 21.84 7.68
N PRO A 56 -22.34 21.02 6.81
CA PRO A 56 -21.05 20.42 7.10
C PRO A 56 -19.94 21.46 6.98
N VAL A 57 -19.11 21.57 8.02
CA VAL A 57 -17.94 22.47 8.07
C VAL A 57 -16.67 21.65 8.20
N MET A 58 -15.71 21.91 7.30
CA MET A 58 -14.37 21.34 7.38
C MET A 58 -13.49 22.20 8.28
N LYS A 59 -12.90 21.58 9.31
CA LYS A 59 -11.99 22.26 10.24
C LYS A 59 -10.65 21.54 10.30
N SER A 60 -9.56 22.31 10.23
CA SER A 60 -8.21 21.80 10.50
C SER A 60 -8.10 21.36 11.95
N ILE A 61 -7.60 20.13 12.17
CA ILE A 61 -7.41 19.53 13.49
C ILE A 61 -5.94 19.24 13.80
N GLY A 62 -5.05 19.42 12.83
CA GLY A 62 -3.62 19.20 12.99
C GLY A 62 -2.92 19.06 11.64
N THR A 63 -1.61 18.84 11.71
CA THR A 63 -0.76 18.65 10.54
C THR A 63 0.06 17.37 10.66
N ILE A 64 0.46 16.84 9.51
CA ILE A 64 1.38 15.70 9.40
C ILE A 64 2.44 15.97 8.34
N GLU A 65 3.67 15.53 8.63
CA GLU A 65 4.78 15.57 7.68
C GLU A 65 4.64 14.44 6.65
N LEU A 66 4.45 14.78 5.38
CA LEU A 66 4.31 13.77 4.32
C LEU A 66 5.57 12.89 4.19
N ALA A 67 6.74 13.45 4.47
CA ALA A 67 7.99 12.70 4.48
C ALA A 67 7.97 11.55 5.50
N TYR A 68 7.29 11.73 6.64
CA TYR A 68 7.16 10.69 7.66
C TYR A 68 6.17 9.60 7.25
N LEU A 69 5.12 9.94 6.52
CA LEU A 69 4.25 8.94 5.89
C LEU A 69 5.03 8.11 4.84
N ALA A 70 5.83 8.78 4.01
CA ALA A 70 6.66 8.13 3.01
C ALA A 70 7.73 7.21 3.62
N ALA A 71 8.45 7.69 4.63
CA ALA A 71 9.41 6.90 5.38
C ALA A 71 8.74 5.75 6.16
N GLY A 72 7.53 5.98 6.69
CA GLY A 72 6.77 5.02 7.47
C GLY A 72 6.52 3.71 6.73
N PHE A 73 5.99 3.76 5.51
CA PHE A 73 5.75 2.53 4.73
C PHE A 73 7.05 1.83 4.32
N LEU A 74 8.15 2.56 4.13
CA LEU A 74 9.48 1.98 3.85
C LEU A 74 10.02 1.24 5.08
N PHE A 75 9.95 1.85 6.26
CA PHE A 75 10.42 1.22 7.49
C PHE A 75 9.58 0.01 7.88
N ILE A 76 8.27 0.02 7.66
CA ILE A 76 7.43 -1.15 7.88
C ILE A 76 7.91 -2.34 7.03
N SER A 77 8.15 -2.14 5.73
CA SER A 77 8.69 -3.18 4.88
C SER A 77 10.11 -3.61 5.28
N ALA A 78 10.96 -2.66 5.67
CA ALA A 78 12.31 -2.94 6.14
C ALA A 78 12.28 -3.87 7.37
N ILE A 79 11.44 -3.55 8.35
CA ILE A 79 11.26 -4.35 9.58
C ILE A 79 10.72 -5.74 9.24
N ALA A 80 9.68 -5.83 8.41
CA ALA A 80 9.11 -7.12 8.03
C ALA A 80 10.14 -8.02 7.34
N HIS A 81 10.89 -7.51 6.37
CA HIS A 81 11.95 -8.25 5.69
C HIS A 81 13.12 -8.60 6.62
N ALA A 82 13.48 -7.71 7.56
CA ALA A 82 14.50 -7.99 8.57
C ALA A 82 14.06 -9.14 9.49
N LEU A 83 12.81 -9.12 9.96
CA LEU A 83 12.25 -10.18 10.79
C LEU A 83 12.18 -11.51 10.03
N ILE A 84 11.68 -11.50 8.78
CA ILE A 84 11.62 -12.69 7.90
C ILE A 84 13.02 -13.26 7.66
N SER A 85 14.03 -12.44 7.46
CA SER A 85 15.40 -12.92 7.19
C SER A 85 16.20 -13.32 8.44
N THR A 86 15.67 -13.04 9.64
CA THR A 86 16.31 -13.35 10.92
C THR A 86 15.46 -14.29 11.75
N VAL A 87 14.68 -13.76 12.70
CA VAL A 87 14.00 -14.52 13.75
C VAL A 87 12.77 -15.29 13.27
N LEU A 88 12.16 -14.89 12.16
CA LEU A 88 10.96 -15.54 11.60
C LEU A 88 11.28 -16.49 10.44
N TYR A 89 12.54 -16.66 10.06
CA TYR A 89 12.91 -17.34 8.82
C TYR A 89 12.41 -18.78 8.74
N ASP A 90 12.57 -19.57 9.79
CA ASP A 90 12.15 -20.97 9.78
C ASP A 90 10.63 -21.11 9.67
N ARG A 91 9.88 -20.21 10.33
CA ARG A 91 8.41 -20.18 10.22
C ARG A 91 7.96 -19.69 8.84
N TYR A 92 8.67 -18.72 8.27
CA TYR A 92 8.45 -18.24 6.92
C TYR A 92 8.60 -19.38 5.91
N VAL A 93 9.69 -20.16 5.97
CA VAL A 93 9.88 -21.33 5.09
C VAL A 93 8.75 -22.34 5.27
N ALA A 94 8.36 -22.65 6.51
CA ALA A 94 7.24 -23.56 6.77
C ALA A 94 5.91 -23.06 6.17
N TYR A 95 5.67 -21.75 6.11
CA TYR A 95 4.51 -21.18 5.42
C TYR A 95 4.62 -21.27 3.90
N LEU A 96 5.81 -21.04 3.32
CA LEU A 96 6.04 -21.17 1.88
C LEU A 96 5.80 -22.60 1.38
N GLU A 97 6.21 -23.60 2.16
CA GLU A 97 5.93 -25.02 1.87
C GLU A 97 4.44 -25.34 1.86
N GLN A 98 3.64 -24.51 2.54
CA GLN A 98 2.17 -24.59 2.57
C GLN A 98 1.51 -23.67 1.54
N GLY A 99 2.27 -23.04 0.63
CA GLY A 99 1.74 -22.13 -0.38
C GLY A 99 1.15 -20.84 0.20
N MET A 100 1.77 -20.30 1.25
CA MET A 100 1.24 -19.14 1.97
C MET A 100 2.36 -18.22 2.49
N ASN A 101 2.07 -16.94 2.65
CA ASN A 101 2.93 -16.00 3.37
C ASN A 101 2.09 -14.98 4.16
N PRO A 102 1.75 -15.25 5.45
CA PRO A 102 0.94 -14.33 6.24
C PRO A 102 1.67 -13.03 6.55
N TYR A 103 3.00 -13.08 6.70
CA TYR A 103 3.80 -11.90 7.03
C TYR A 103 3.70 -10.83 5.94
N ARG A 104 3.67 -11.25 4.67
CA ARG A 104 3.46 -10.34 3.54
C ARG A 104 2.12 -9.60 3.63
N TRP A 105 1.04 -10.31 3.94
CA TRP A 105 -0.28 -9.69 4.04
C TRP A 105 -0.42 -8.75 5.23
N TYR A 106 0.18 -9.08 6.37
CA TYR A 106 0.22 -8.17 7.52
C TYR A 106 1.05 -6.92 7.24
N GLU A 107 2.19 -7.08 6.57
CA GLU A 107 3.03 -5.97 6.13
C GLU A 107 2.27 -5.05 5.17
N TYR A 108 1.70 -5.62 4.09
CA TYR A 108 0.95 -4.84 3.08
C TYR A 108 -0.31 -4.20 3.65
N ALA A 109 -1.01 -4.86 4.57
CA ALA A 109 -2.20 -4.29 5.20
C ALA A 109 -1.93 -2.98 5.95
N VAL A 110 -0.68 -2.74 6.38
CA VAL A 110 -0.28 -1.47 6.99
C VAL A 110 0.44 -0.58 5.99
N SER A 111 1.46 -1.08 5.30
CA SER A 111 2.29 -0.26 4.42
C SER A 111 1.55 0.23 3.18
N ALA A 112 0.79 -0.62 2.49
CA ALA A 112 -0.01 -0.20 1.34
C ALA A 112 -1.15 0.75 1.75
N SER A 113 -1.67 0.58 2.98
CA SER A 113 -2.70 1.46 3.53
C SER A 113 -2.14 2.85 3.88
N LEU A 114 -0.89 2.95 4.35
CA LEU A 114 -0.21 4.23 4.46
C LEU A 114 0.07 4.85 3.09
N MET A 115 0.44 4.05 2.10
CA MET A 115 0.63 4.52 0.72
C MET A 115 -0.66 5.12 0.15
N ILE A 116 -1.82 4.48 0.33
CA ILE A 116 -3.08 5.02 -0.19
C ILE A 116 -3.50 6.31 0.52
N VAL A 117 -3.27 6.41 1.83
CA VAL A 117 -3.52 7.63 2.60
C VAL A 117 -2.67 8.77 2.05
N LEU A 118 -1.38 8.53 1.83
CA LEU A 118 -0.49 9.51 1.25
C LEU A 118 -0.95 9.97 -0.14
N ILE A 119 -1.30 9.03 -1.03
CA ILE A 119 -1.79 9.34 -2.39
C ILE A 119 -3.09 10.15 -2.32
N ALA A 120 -4.01 9.80 -1.41
CA ALA A 120 -5.26 10.52 -1.22
C ALA A 120 -5.04 11.95 -0.74
N MET A 121 -4.13 12.15 0.23
CA MET A 121 -3.78 13.48 0.73
C MET A 121 -3.17 14.36 -0.36
N LEU A 122 -2.31 13.80 -1.21
CA LEU A 122 -1.75 14.51 -2.37
C LEU A 122 -2.81 14.90 -3.40
N ALA A 123 -3.87 14.10 -3.53
CA ALA A 123 -5.00 14.39 -4.38
C ALA A 123 -6.02 15.36 -3.75
N GLY A 124 -5.82 15.80 -2.50
CA GLY A 124 -6.69 16.77 -1.82
C GLY A 124 -7.68 16.17 -0.82
N VAL A 125 -7.58 14.88 -0.51
CA VAL A 125 -8.43 14.23 0.51
C VAL A 125 -7.79 14.43 1.89
N TRP A 126 -8.28 15.39 2.67
CA TRP A 126 -7.70 15.74 3.99
C TRP A 126 -8.57 15.33 5.18
N ASP A 127 -9.82 14.95 4.95
CA ASP A 127 -10.75 14.56 6.00
C ASP A 127 -10.31 13.24 6.66
N LEU A 128 -10.09 13.30 7.98
CA LEU A 128 -9.58 12.18 8.77
C LEU A 128 -10.49 10.94 8.69
N GLY A 129 -11.82 11.14 8.71
CA GLY A 129 -12.77 10.02 8.62
C GLY A 129 -12.63 9.28 7.30
N THR A 130 -12.51 10.02 6.20
CA THR A 130 -12.27 9.48 4.87
C THR A 130 -10.92 8.77 4.80
N LEU A 131 -9.84 9.38 5.30
CA LEU A 131 -8.51 8.76 5.31
C LEU A 131 -8.48 7.43 6.09
N ILE A 132 -9.16 7.36 7.24
CA ILE A 132 -9.30 6.12 8.02
C ILE A 132 -10.06 5.05 7.22
N ALA A 133 -11.13 5.43 6.53
CA ALA A 133 -11.90 4.49 5.71
C ALA A 133 -11.06 3.94 4.53
N LEU A 134 -10.31 4.80 3.85
CA LEU A 134 -9.40 4.40 2.77
C LEU A 134 -8.31 3.45 3.28
N PHE A 135 -7.70 3.76 4.41
CA PHE A 135 -6.74 2.89 5.09
C PHE A 135 -7.35 1.52 5.39
N GLY A 136 -8.54 1.50 5.99
CA GLY A 136 -9.25 0.27 6.36
C GLY A 136 -9.58 -0.61 5.15
N LEU A 137 -10.02 -0.01 4.04
CA LEU A 137 -10.35 -0.75 2.81
C LEU A 137 -9.11 -1.40 2.18
N VAL A 138 -7.96 -0.72 2.15
CA VAL A 138 -6.70 -1.30 1.66
C VAL A 138 -6.17 -2.37 2.61
N ALA A 139 -6.35 -2.21 3.93
CA ALA A 139 -6.04 -3.25 4.88
C ALA A 139 -6.90 -4.51 4.64
N VAL A 140 -8.22 -4.33 4.46
CA VAL A 140 -9.15 -5.43 4.14
C VAL A 140 -8.79 -6.11 2.83
N MET A 141 -8.48 -5.36 1.77
CA MET A 141 -8.00 -5.92 0.49
C MET A 141 -6.82 -6.87 0.69
N ASN A 142 -5.82 -6.48 1.47
CA ASN A 142 -4.65 -7.31 1.75
C ASN A 142 -4.98 -8.54 2.62
N LEU A 143 -5.85 -8.38 3.62
CA LEU A 143 -6.31 -9.49 4.47
C LEU A 143 -7.18 -10.48 3.69
N CYS A 144 -7.89 -10.04 2.63
CA CYS A 144 -8.54 -10.93 1.68
C CYS A 144 -7.53 -11.76 0.89
N GLY A 145 -6.33 -11.23 0.60
CA GLY A 145 -5.22 -12.02 0.04
C GLY A 145 -4.75 -13.12 1.00
N LEU A 146 -4.64 -12.84 2.29
CA LEU A 146 -4.39 -13.86 3.32
C LEU A 146 -5.51 -14.90 3.38
N LEU A 147 -6.76 -14.47 3.32
CA LEU A 147 -7.91 -15.37 3.33
C LEU A 147 -7.91 -16.26 2.09
N MET A 148 -7.57 -15.73 0.92
CA MET A 148 -7.42 -16.49 -0.32
C MET A 148 -6.39 -17.62 -0.14
N GLU A 149 -5.21 -17.31 0.41
CA GLU A 149 -4.15 -18.29 0.71
C GLU A 149 -4.54 -19.31 1.75
N ARG A 150 -5.23 -18.90 2.81
CA ARG A 150 -5.60 -19.80 3.89
C ARG A 150 -6.78 -20.71 3.53
N HIS A 151 -7.80 -20.17 2.87
CA HIS A 151 -9.05 -20.86 2.57
C HIS A 151 -8.86 -21.92 1.49
N ASN A 152 -8.15 -21.59 0.41
CA ASN A 152 -7.94 -22.49 -0.73
C ASN A 152 -6.99 -23.67 -0.45
N ARG A 153 -6.49 -23.81 0.78
CA ARG A 153 -5.82 -25.03 1.24
C ARG A 153 -6.80 -26.13 1.63
N LEU A 154 -8.05 -25.77 1.88
CA LEU A 154 -9.10 -26.66 2.35
C LEU A 154 -10.11 -27.01 1.25
N THR A 155 -9.93 -26.47 0.05
CA THR A 155 -10.86 -26.64 -1.08
C THR A 155 -10.22 -27.50 -2.18
N GLU A 156 -11.04 -28.28 -2.87
CA GLU A 156 -10.59 -29.09 -4.03
C GLU A 156 -10.38 -28.22 -5.28
N GLU A 157 -11.29 -27.26 -5.48
CA GLU A 157 -11.18 -26.24 -6.52
C GLU A 157 -10.91 -24.86 -5.91
N THR A 158 -10.33 -23.95 -6.69
CA THR A 158 -10.05 -22.59 -6.21
C THR A 158 -11.36 -21.81 -6.03
N ASP A 159 -11.68 -21.45 -4.80
CA ASP A 159 -12.70 -20.47 -4.45
C ASP A 159 -12.12 -19.05 -4.55
N TRP A 160 -12.69 -18.28 -5.48
CA TRP A 160 -12.28 -16.90 -5.80
C TRP A 160 -12.99 -15.83 -4.97
N SER A 161 -13.88 -16.20 -4.05
CA SER A 161 -14.71 -15.26 -3.29
C SER A 161 -13.86 -14.23 -2.53
N ALA A 162 -12.79 -14.68 -1.86
CA ALA A 162 -11.87 -13.79 -1.16
C ALA A 162 -11.17 -12.81 -2.12
N PHE A 163 -10.74 -13.27 -3.30
CA PHE A 163 -10.11 -12.43 -4.32
C PHE A 163 -11.08 -11.36 -4.87
N VAL A 164 -12.35 -11.73 -5.11
CA VAL A 164 -13.39 -10.80 -5.59
C VAL A 164 -13.69 -9.73 -4.54
N VAL A 165 -13.92 -10.12 -3.28
CA VAL A 165 -14.16 -9.17 -2.18
C VAL A 165 -12.94 -8.27 -1.97
N GLY A 166 -11.74 -8.83 -2.01
CA GLY A 166 -10.50 -8.06 -1.93
C GLY A 166 -10.37 -7.05 -3.07
N SER A 167 -10.69 -7.44 -4.31
CA SER A 167 -10.66 -6.54 -5.47
C SER A 167 -11.68 -5.40 -5.34
N LEU A 168 -12.88 -5.69 -4.82
CA LEU A 168 -13.89 -4.67 -4.55
C LEU A 168 -13.43 -3.69 -3.46
N ALA A 169 -12.90 -4.19 -2.35
CA ALA A 169 -12.33 -3.34 -1.31
C ALA A 169 -11.16 -2.50 -1.83
N GLY A 170 -10.34 -3.10 -2.71
CA GLY A 170 -9.15 -2.47 -3.29
C GLY A 170 -9.45 -1.37 -4.29
N ILE A 171 -10.53 -1.46 -5.08
CA ILE A 171 -10.85 -0.45 -6.11
C ILE A 171 -11.51 0.82 -5.53
N VAL A 172 -12.25 0.70 -4.43
CA VAL A 172 -12.99 1.82 -3.83
C VAL A 172 -12.09 3.03 -3.51
N PRO A 173 -10.91 2.86 -2.88
CA PRO A 173 -10.00 3.98 -2.64
C PRO A 173 -9.55 4.71 -3.92
N TRP A 174 -9.28 3.98 -4.99
CA TRP A 174 -8.88 4.58 -6.27
C TRP A 174 -10.00 5.40 -6.91
N ILE A 175 -11.25 4.96 -6.76
CA ILE A 175 -12.42 5.70 -7.22
C ILE A 175 -12.59 6.98 -6.40
N ALA A 176 -12.50 6.91 -5.07
CA ALA A 176 -12.62 8.09 -4.20
C ALA A 176 -11.57 9.15 -4.53
N ILE A 177 -10.33 8.73 -4.78
CA ILE A 177 -9.24 9.62 -5.20
C ILE A 177 -9.51 10.19 -6.60
N ALA A 178 -9.98 9.37 -7.55
CA ALA A 178 -10.34 9.85 -8.89
C ALA A 178 -11.44 10.90 -8.87
N VAL A 179 -12.47 10.72 -8.04
CA VAL A 179 -13.55 11.72 -7.86
C VAL A 179 -12.97 13.06 -7.42
N THR A 180 -11.98 13.05 -6.52
CA THR A 180 -11.33 14.26 -6.04
C THR A 180 -10.50 14.93 -7.15
N ILE A 181 -9.68 14.15 -7.87
CA ILE A 181 -8.87 14.64 -9.00
C ILE A 181 -9.76 15.24 -10.10
N ILE A 182 -10.83 14.54 -10.50
CA ILE A 182 -11.80 15.02 -11.49
C ILE A 182 -12.51 16.27 -10.98
N GLY A 183 -12.86 16.31 -9.69
CA GLY A 183 -13.42 17.48 -9.04
C GLY A 183 -12.51 18.70 -9.15
N THR A 184 -11.21 18.55 -8.94
CA THR A 184 -10.24 19.64 -9.15
C THR A 184 -10.24 20.13 -10.60
N PHE A 185 -10.22 19.23 -11.58
CA PHE A 185 -10.28 19.61 -13.00
C PHE A 185 -11.60 20.29 -13.41
N THR A 186 -12.72 19.92 -12.77
CA THR A 186 -14.06 20.33 -13.20
C THR A 186 -14.53 21.59 -12.46
N PHE A 187 -14.25 21.68 -11.16
CA PHE A 187 -14.76 22.72 -10.27
C PHE A 187 -13.66 23.63 -9.71
N GLY A 188 -12.39 23.22 -9.82
CA GLY A 188 -11.26 24.04 -9.41
C GLY A 188 -10.92 25.10 -10.44
N GLU A 189 -10.21 26.15 -10.02
CA GLU A 189 -9.69 27.20 -10.91
C GLU A 189 -8.42 26.77 -11.67
N GLY A 190 -7.99 25.52 -11.54
CA GLY A 190 -6.76 24.99 -12.15
C GLY A 190 -6.72 23.45 -12.17
N SER A 191 -5.60 22.91 -12.64
CA SER A 191 -5.35 21.47 -12.65
C SER A 191 -4.58 21.02 -11.39
N PRO A 192 -4.77 19.76 -10.93
CA PRO A 192 -3.84 19.16 -9.98
C PRO A 192 -2.39 19.22 -10.51
N PRO A 193 -1.39 19.28 -9.62
CA PRO A 193 0.01 19.17 -10.03
C PRO A 193 0.26 17.87 -10.81
N ASP A 194 1.04 17.95 -11.89
CA ASP A 194 1.30 16.79 -12.78
C ASP A 194 1.82 15.55 -12.03
N PHE A 195 2.66 15.76 -11.02
CA PHE A 195 3.22 14.67 -10.23
C PHE A 195 2.14 13.88 -9.48
N VAL A 196 1.01 14.50 -9.10
CA VAL A 196 -0.12 13.83 -8.44
C VAL A 196 -0.78 12.86 -9.41
N ILE A 197 -0.98 13.28 -10.67
CA ILE A 197 -1.55 12.43 -11.72
C ILE A 197 -0.61 11.28 -12.05
N VAL A 198 0.69 11.56 -12.17
CA VAL A 198 1.71 10.53 -12.42
C VAL A 198 1.76 9.51 -11.28
N ILE A 199 1.75 9.95 -10.02
CA ILE A 199 1.66 9.07 -8.84
C ILE A 199 0.39 8.21 -8.93
N TYR A 200 -0.77 8.84 -9.12
CA TYR A 200 -2.04 8.12 -9.18
C TYR A 200 -2.03 7.02 -10.24
N VAL A 201 -1.67 7.33 -11.48
CA VAL A 201 -1.67 6.37 -12.59
C VAL A 201 -0.61 5.27 -12.40
N SER A 202 0.62 5.65 -12.06
CA SER A 202 1.71 4.67 -11.94
C SER A 202 1.48 3.70 -10.78
N LEU A 203 0.99 4.19 -9.63
CA LEU A 203 0.70 3.32 -8.49
C LEU A 203 -0.59 2.52 -8.70
N PHE A 204 -1.58 3.02 -9.44
CA PHE A 204 -2.75 2.23 -9.84
C PHE A 204 -2.33 1.00 -10.65
N VAL A 205 -1.44 1.19 -11.64
CA VAL A 205 -0.89 0.10 -12.44
C VAL A 205 -0.15 -0.90 -11.54
N LEU A 206 0.75 -0.42 -10.68
CA LEU A 206 1.50 -1.30 -9.79
C LEU A 206 0.61 -2.09 -8.83
N PHE A 207 -0.42 -1.48 -8.24
CA PHE A 207 -1.40 -2.18 -7.39
C PHE A 207 -2.13 -3.30 -8.16
N ASN A 208 -2.51 -3.05 -9.41
CA ASN A 208 -3.11 -4.10 -10.25
C ASN A 208 -2.13 -5.25 -10.54
N LEU A 209 -0.82 -4.99 -10.64
CA LEU A 209 0.17 -6.05 -10.80
C LEU A 209 0.23 -6.98 -9.57
N PHE A 210 -0.03 -6.49 -8.35
CA PHE A 210 -0.15 -7.37 -7.17
C PHE A 210 -1.33 -8.34 -7.30
N ALA A 211 -2.47 -7.85 -7.78
CA ALA A 211 -3.66 -8.68 -8.01
C ALA A 211 -3.43 -9.68 -9.15
N ILE A 212 -2.80 -9.24 -10.24
CA ILE A 212 -2.43 -10.11 -11.37
C ILE A 212 -1.44 -11.19 -10.91
N ASN A 213 -0.48 -10.86 -10.05
CA ASN A 213 0.46 -11.84 -9.49
C ASN A 213 -0.28 -12.96 -8.74
N MET A 214 -1.29 -12.61 -7.93
CA MET A 214 -2.16 -13.59 -7.27
C MET A 214 -2.97 -14.42 -8.27
N LEU A 215 -3.57 -13.76 -9.25
CA LEU A 215 -4.38 -14.41 -10.28
C LEU A 215 -3.56 -15.46 -11.05
N LEU A 216 -2.35 -15.11 -11.47
CA LEU A 216 -1.45 -16.02 -12.18
C LEU A 216 -1.00 -17.18 -11.29
N GLN A 217 -0.74 -16.92 -10.00
CA GLN A 217 -0.40 -17.94 -8.99
C GLN A 217 -1.50 -18.98 -8.85
N TYR A 218 -2.75 -18.56 -8.66
CA TYR A 218 -3.89 -19.46 -8.49
C TYR A 218 -4.34 -20.14 -9.78
N ARG A 219 -4.12 -19.51 -10.93
CA ARG A 219 -4.34 -20.15 -12.24
C ARG A 219 -3.21 -21.11 -12.64
N GLY A 220 -2.09 -21.15 -11.90
CA GLY A 220 -0.96 -22.01 -12.20
C GLY A 220 -0.38 -21.79 -13.60
N ILE A 221 -0.26 -20.53 -14.04
CA ILE A 221 0.16 -20.21 -15.41
C ILE A 221 1.70 -20.06 -15.50
N TRP A 222 2.33 -20.75 -16.45
CA TRP A 222 3.77 -20.64 -16.75
C TRP A 222 4.66 -20.82 -15.50
N LYS A 223 5.43 -19.79 -15.09
CA LYS A 223 6.32 -19.84 -13.92
C LYS A 223 5.57 -19.72 -12.58
N TRP A 224 4.34 -19.18 -12.59
CA TRP A 224 3.49 -19.06 -11.40
C TRP A 224 2.92 -20.40 -10.91
N LYS A 225 3.22 -21.50 -11.60
CA LYS A 225 3.04 -22.86 -11.07
C LYS A 225 3.85 -23.10 -9.78
N ASP A 226 4.98 -22.42 -9.64
CA ASP A 226 5.77 -22.43 -8.40
C ASP A 226 5.39 -21.23 -7.53
N TYR A 227 4.88 -21.50 -6.32
CA TYR A 227 4.54 -20.48 -5.34
C TYR A 227 5.72 -19.54 -5.03
N ARG A 228 6.95 -20.06 -5.00
CA ARG A 228 8.15 -19.26 -4.73
C ARG A 228 8.39 -18.20 -5.81
N PHE A 229 7.99 -18.46 -7.05
CA PHE A 229 8.06 -17.46 -8.12
C PHE A 229 7.10 -16.30 -7.87
N GLY A 230 5.86 -16.60 -7.45
CA GLY A 230 4.88 -15.59 -7.04
C GLY A 230 5.36 -14.77 -5.85
N GLU A 231 5.97 -15.41 -4.85
CA GLU A 231 6.60 -14.76 -3.70
C GLU A 231 7.71 -13.79 -4.10
N VAL A 232 8.64 -14.20 -4.98
CA VAL A 232 9.67 -13.29 -5.51
C VAL A 232 9.04 -12.12 -6.26
N GLY A 233 7.99 -12.38 -7.05
CA GLY A 233 7.22 -11.34 -7.74
C GLY A 233 6.67 -10.29 -6.78
N TYR A 234 6.07 -10.72 -5.66
CA TYR A 234 5.58 -9.82 -4.62
C TYR A 234 6.67 -8.97 -3.97
N ILE A 235 7.80 -9.58 -3.62
CA ILE A 235 8.92 -8.87 -3.02
C ILE A 235 9.45 -7.78 -3.97
N VAL A 236 9.61 -8.10 -5.26
CA VAL A 236 10.06 -7.13 -6.28
C VAL A 236 9.02 -6.02 -6.46
N LEU A 237 7.74 -6.36 -6.61
CA LEU A 237 6.67 -5.37 -6.76
C LEU A 237 6.59 -4.44 -5.54
N SER A 238 6.77 -4.97 -4.33
CA SER A 238 6.82 -4.20 -3.09
C SER A 238 7.95 -3.19 -3.09
N LEU A 239 9.16 -3.63 -3.45
CA LEU A 239 10.30 -2.72 -3.56
C LEU A 239 10.03 -1.63 -4.60
N VAL A 240 9.63 -2.01 -5.81
CA VAL A 240 9.42 -1.07 -6.92
C VAL A 240 8.33 -0.06 -6.58
N ALA A 241 7.16 -0.49 -6.11
CA ALA A 241 6.05 0.40 -5.82
C ALA A 241 6.35 1.37 -4.68
N LYS A 242 6.96 0.88 -3.60
CA LYS A 242 7.32 1.74 -2.45
C LYS A 242 8.42 2.72 -2.80
N SER A 243 9.45 2.27 -3.52
CA SER A 243 10.54 3.15 -3.98
C SER A 243 9.98 4.21 -4.94
N LEU A 244 9.18 3.81 -5.93
CA LEU A 244 8.60 4.72 -6.91
C LEU A 244 7.76 5.81 -6.23
N LEU A 245 6.83 5.43 -5.34
CA LEU A 245 6.02 6.41 -4.62
C LEU A 245 6.89 7.33 -3.76
N ALA A 246 7.79 6.77 -2.94
CA ALA A 246 8.64 7.55 -2.05
C ALA A 246 9.42 8.64 -2.80
N TRP A 247 10.04 8.28 -3.94
CA TRP A 247 10.83 9.23 -4.72
C TRP A 247 9.97 10.20 -5.53
N GLN A 248 8.82 9.78 -6.06
CA GLN A 248 7.88 10.71 -6.71
C GLN A 248 7.35 11.76 -5.72
N VAL A 249 7.09 11.37 -4.47
CA VAL A 249 6.69 12.29 -3.39
C VAL A 249 7.83 13.26 -3.07
N TYR A 250 9.05 12.75 -2.95
CA TYR A 250 10.22 13.59 -2.67
C TYR A 250 10.47 14.63 -3.76
N PHE A 251 10.51 14.24 -5.04
CA PHE A 251 10.78 15.19 -6.13
C PHE A 251 9.58 16.10 -6.44
N GLY A 252 8.37 15.55 -6.38
CA GLY A 252 7.14 16.30 -6.66
C GLY A 252 6.70 17.16 -5.48
N ALA A 253 6.30 16.53 -4.39
CA ALA A 253 5.66 17.22 -3.27
C ALA A 253 6.64 17.89 -2.31
N LEU A 254 7.88 17.41 -2.14
CA LEU A 254 8.82 18.01 -1.17
C LEU A 254 9.75 19.05 -1.79
N ASN A 255 10.04 18.97 -3.10
CA ASN A 255 11.04 19.82 -3.76
C ASN A 255 10.52 20.66 -4.95
N SER A 256 9.23 20.61 -5.27
CA SER A 256 8.63 21.50 -6.27
C SER A 256 7.69 22.53 -5.60
N PRO A 257 7.50 23.73 -6.19
CA PRO A 257 6.38 24.59 -5.83
C PRO A 257 5.09 23.80 -6.06
N VAL A 258 4.25 23.68 -5.03
CA VAL A 258 2.94 23.03 -5.09
C VAL A 258 1.92 24.09 -4.73
#